data_AF-A0A8T7ESY6-F1
#
_entry.id   AF-A0A8T7ESY6-F1
#
_cell.length_a   1.000
_cell.length_b   1.000
_cell.length_c   1.000
_cell.angle_alpha   90.00
_cell.angle_beta   90.00
_cell.angle_gamma   90.00
#
_symmetry.space_group_name_H-M   'P 1'
#
loop_
_entity.id
_entity.type
_entity.pdbx_description
1 polymer ?
#
loop_
_entity_poly.entity_id
_entity_poly.type
_entity_poly.pdbx_seq_one_letter_code
_entity_poly.pdbx_strand_id
1 'polypeptide(L)'
;MTSTGRWMALDARITVDDYAVFRHPDLGIEMAREFDRPPTPLEKVAWNVEKDDYRGTFYFIQMETGFAKGERVIGFMGSGGGGSMMNMDALVNAGLRIADFVDTSGNPPASKVYRAGASS
;
A
#
# COMPACT_ATOMS: atom_id res chain seq x y z
N MET A 1 38.22 -6.48 2.94
CA MET A 1 38.77 -7.85 3.05
C MET A 1 39.11 -8.10 4.50
N THR A 2 38.57 -9.13 5.13
CA THR A 2 38.85 -9.44 6.54
C THR A 2 40.27 -9.97 6.70
N SER A 3 40.81 -9.97 7.92
CA SER A 3 42.13 -10.56 8.26
C SER A 3 42.25 -12.06 7.92
N THR A 4 41.14 -12.71 7.59
CA THR A 4 41.03 -14.11 7.16
C THR A 4 40.89 -14.28 5.64
N GLY A 5 41.08 -13.20 4.87
CA GLY A 5 41.01 -13.22 3.40
C GLY A 5 39.59 -13.38 2.83
N ARG A 6 38.55 -13.24 3.66
CA ARG A 6 37.16 -13.31 3.22
C ARG A 6 36.64 -11.93 2.81
N TRP A 7 35.78 -11.92 1.81
CA TRP A 7 35.04 -10.74 1.40
C TRP A 7 33.81 -10.58 2.30
N MET A 8 33.60 -9.36 2.76
CA MET A 8 32.48 -9.00 3.63
C MET A 8 31.86 -7.75 3.05
N ALA A 9 30.57 -7.82 2.70
CA ALA A 9 29.79 -6.64 2.38
C ALA A 9 29.60 -5.84 3.66
N LEU A 10 30.04 -4.58 3.65
CA LEU A 10 29.89 -3.69 4.80
C LEU A 10 28.52 -3.00 4.80
N ASP A 11 27.92 -2.86 3.61
CA ASP A 11 26.57 -2.34 3.41
C ASP A 11 26.02 -2.89 2.09
N ALA A 12 24.69 -3.03 2.00
CA ALA A 12 23.98 -3.46 0.80
C ALA A 12 22.53 -2.94 0.83
N ARG A 13 22.20 -2.07 -0.12
CA ARG A 13 20.81 -1.70 -0.43
C ARG A 13 20.34 -2.50 -1.63
N ILE A 14 19.27 -3.26 -1.45
CA ILE A 14 18.69 -4.13 -2.47
C ILE A 14 17.22 -3.72 -2.65
N THR A 15 16.79 -3.53 -3.88
CA THR A 15 15.38 -3.32 -4.26
C THR A 15 14.96 -4.48 -5.13
N VAL A 16 13.85 -5.13 -4.79
CA VAL A 16 13.28 -6.28 -5.51
C VAL A 16 11.98 -5.83 -6.15
N ASP A 17 11.80 -6.18 -7.43
CA ASP A 17 10.56 -5.94 -8.17
C ASP A 17 9.42 -6.77 -7.55
N ASP A 18 8.36 -6.10 -7.11
CA ASP A 18 7.19 -6.71 -6.47
C ASP A 18 6.45 -7.67 -7.41
N TYR A 19 6.44 -7.39 -8.71
CA TYR A 19 5.87 -8.30 -9.72
C TYR A 19 6.70 -9.57 -9.93
N ALA A 20 7.96 -9.61 -9.48
CA ALA A 20 8.82 -10.79 -9.59
C ALA A 20 8.85 -11.63 -8.30
N VAL A 21 8.36 -11.11 -7.17
CA VAL A 21 8.45 -11.77 -5.85
C VAL A 21 7.82 -13.17 -5.84
N PHE A 22 6.72 -13.38 -6.59
CA PHE A 22 6.08 -14.70 -6.68
C PHE A 22 7.00 -15.81 -7.22
N ARG A 23 8.08 -15.44 -7.93
CA ARG A 23 9.07 -16.37 -8.49
C ARG A 23 10.17 -16.73 -7.49
N HIS A 24 10.26 -16.00 -6.37
CA HIS A 24 11.34 -16.10 -5.39
C HIS A 24 10.78 -16.33 -3.97
N PRO A 25 10.13 -17.50 -3.72
CA PRO A 25 9.56 -17.81 -2.41
C PRO A 25 10.62 -17.92 -1.30
N ASP A 26 11.88 -18.13 -1.67
CA ASP A 26 13.06 -18.21 -0.80
C ASP A 26 13.43 -16.87 -0.15
N LEU A 27 12.97 -15.74 -0.69
CA LEU A 27 13.23 -14.41 -0.11
C LEU A 27 12.41 -14.12 1.16
N GLY A 28 11.40 -14.94 1.48
CA GLY A 28 10.58 -14.76 2.68
C GLY A 28 9.76 -13.47 2.72
N ILE A 29 9.50 -12.87 1.55
CA ILE A 29 8.73 -11.62 1.44
C ILE A 29 7.24 -11.96 1.52
N GLU A 30 6.63 -11.71 2.68
CA GLU A 30 5.19 -11.96 2.91
C GLU A 30 4.29 -10.95 2.17
N MET A 31 4.78 -9.73 1.98
CA MET A 31 4.05 -8.65 1.34
C MET A 31 4.97 -7.91 0.37
N ALA A 32 4.76 -8.13 -0.93
CA ALA A 32 5.52 -7.51 -2.00
C ALA A 32 4.99 -6.09 -2.26
N ARG A 33 5.17 -5.20 -1.30
CA ARG A 33 4.87 -3.77 -1.44
C ARG A 33 5.88 -2.97 -0.63
N GLU A 34 6.29 -1.85 -1.20
CA GLU A 34 7.18 -0.92 -0.53
C GLU A 34 6.39 -0.09 0.48
N PHE A 35 6.77 -0.19 1.76
CA PHE A 35 6.24 0.66 2.82
C PHE A 35 7.42 1.24 3.61
N ASP A 36 7.34 2.53 3.94
CA ASP A 36 8.29 3.18 4.86
C ASP A 36 8.09 2.76 6.33
N ARG A 37 7.05 1.95 6.61
CA ARG A 37 6.67 1.48 7.94
C ARG A 37 6.13 0.05 7.89
N PRO A 38 6.11 -0.68 9.02
CA PRO A 38 5.41 -1.96 9.08
C PRO A 38 3.95 -1.81 8.62
N PRO A 39 3.43 -2.79 7.86
CA PRO A 39 2.06 -2.72 7.36
C PRO A 39 1.05 -2.84 8.50
N THR A 40 0.05 -1.97 8.46
CA THR A 40 -1.08 -1.95 9.39
C THR A 40 -1.95 -3.20 9.21
N PRO A 41 -2.78 -3.54 10.21
CA PRO A 41 -3.73 -4.65 10.08
C PRO A 41 -4.67 -4.50 8.86
N LEU A 42 -5.14 -3.28 8.57
CA LEU A 42 -6.02 -3.01 7.42
C LEU A 42 -5.29 -3.23 6.09
N GLU A 43 -4.03 -2.80 5.99
CA GLU A 43 -3.20 -3.04 4.80
C GLU A 43 -2.94 -4.52 4.55
N LYS A 44 -2.73 -5.31 5.61
CA LYS A 44 -2.59 -6.78 5.49
C LYS A 44 -3.89 -7.44 5.02
N VAL A 45 -5.04 -6.99 5.51
CA VAL A 45 -6.34 -7.46 5.02
C VAL A 45 -6.50 -7.12 3.55
N ALA A 46 -6.21 -5.88 3.15
CA ALA A 46 -6.30 -5.45 1.77
C ALA A 46 -5.38 -6.25 0.84
N TRP A 47 -4.13 -6.50 1.27
CA TRP A 47 -3.19 -7.34 0.54
C TRP A 47 -3.71 -8.77 0.34
N ASN A 48 -4.28 -9.38 1.38
CA ASN A 48 -4.84 -10.72 1.28
C ASN A 48 -6.04 -10.80 0.31
N VAL A 49 -6.76 -9.69 0.09
CA VAL A 49 -7.82 -9.63 -0.92
C VAL A 49 -7.24 -9.49 -2.33
N GLU A 50 -6.11 -8.80 -2.48
CA GLU A 50 -5.48 -8.55 -3.78
C GLU A 50 -4.65 -9.73 -4.30
N LYS A 51 -3.84 -10.35 -3.44
CA LYS A 51 -2.85 -11.37 -3.83
C LYS A 51 -3.43 -12.57 -4.59
N ASP A 52 -4.72 -12.87 -4.38
CA ASP A 52 -5.40 -14.04 -4.95
C ASP A 52 -6.37 -13.68 -6.11
N ASP A 53 -6.63 -12.38 -6.39
CA ASP A 53 -7.54 -11.96 -7.48
C ASP A 53 -6.96 -10.80 -8.30
N TYR A 54 -6.40 -11.13 -9.45
CA TYR A 54 -5.78 -10.19 -10.39
C TYR A 54 -6.79 -9.42 -11.27
N ARG A 55 -8.10 -9.65 -11.12
CA ARG A 55 -9.14 -8.96 -11.90
C ARG A 55 -9.47 -7.62 -11.25
N GLY A 56 -8.96 -6.55 -11.84
CA GLY A 56 -9.06 -5.20 -11.32
C GLY A 56 -8.12 -4.98 -10.14
N THR A 57 -7.50 -3.81 -10.09
CA THR A 57 -6.54 -3.43 -9.06
C THR A 57 -7.28 -2.89 -7.85
N PHE A 58 -6.93 -3.41 -6.66
CA PHE A 58 -7.32 -2.83 -5.39
C PHE A 58 -6.08 -2.42 -4.60
N TYR A 59 -5.91 -1.10 -4.44
CA TYR A 59 -4.87 -0.52 -3.64
C TYR A 59 -5.47 0.13 -2.40
N PHE A 60 -4.85 -0.11 -1.26
CA PHE A 60 -5.22 0.46 0.02
C PHE A 60 -3.92 0.76 0.77
N ILE A 61 -3.81 1.98 1.26
CA ILE A 61 -2.76 2.40 2.20
C ILE A 61 -3.40 3.30 3.25
N GLN A 62 -3.03 3.07 4.50
CA GLN A 62 -3.48 3.91 5.61
C GLN A 62 -2.50 5.07 5.78
N MET A 63 -2.98 6.30 5.81
CA MET A 63 -2.11 7.48 5.91
C MET A 63 -2.11 8.08 7.32
N GLU A 64 -3.26 8.08 8.00
CA GLU A 64 -3.42 8.63 9.34
C GLU A 64 -4.11 7.64 10.28
N THR A 65 -3.68 7.62 11.54
CA THR A 65 -4.25 6.75 12.58
C THR A 65 -4.46 7.53 13.87
N GLY A 66 -5.46 7.13 14.67
CA GLY A 66 -5.67 7.71 16.00
C GLY A 66 -6.29 9.10 16.02
N PHE A 67 -6.94 9.54 14.94
CA PHE A 67 -7.67 10.80 14.88
C PHE A 67 -9.01 10.72 15.63
N ALA A 68 -9.40 11.81 16.28
CA ALA A 68 -10.67 11.95 16.98
C ALA A 68 -11.77 12.54 16.08
N LYS A 69 -13.03 12.28 16.45
CA LYS A 69 -14.20 12.89 15.80
C LYS A 69 -14.11 14.42 15.91
N GLY A 70 -14.17 15.11 14.78
CA GLY A 70 -14.03 16.56 14.70
C GLY A 70 -12.66 17.03 14.23
N GLU A 71 -11.67 16.14 14.18
CA GLU A 71 -10.46 16.37 13.40
C GLU A 71 -10.83 16.38 11.91
N ARG A 72 -10.20 17.27 11.13
CA ARG A 72 -10.44 17.43 9.68
C ARG A 72 -9.81 16.29 8.87
N VAL A 73 -10.07 15.06 9.28
CA VAL A 73 -9.55 13.84 8.67
C VAL A 73 -10.69 13.19 7.88
N ILE A 74 -10.43 12.86 6.62
CA ILE A 74 -11.40 12.27 5.70
C ILE A 74 -10.87 10.98 5.08
N GLY A 75 -11.73 9.97 4.94
CA GLY A 75 -11.44 8.81 4.10
C GLY A 75 -11.46 9.20 2.63
N PHE A 76 -10.55 8.66 1.84
CA PHE A 76 -10.41 9.01 0.43
C PHE A 76 -10.39 7.76 -0.46
N MET A 77 -11.42 7.65 -1.31
CA MET A 77 -11.51 6.64 -2.35
C MET A 77 -11.41 7.30 -3.72
N GLY A 78 -10.30 7.05 -4.40
CA GLY A 78 -10.09 7.40 -5.80
C GLY A 78 -10.40 6.24 -6.74
N SER A 79 -10.66 6.56 -8.00
CA SER A 79 -10.63 5.59 -9.08
C SER A 79 -9.68 6.09 -10.17
N GLY A 80 -8.52 5.45 -10.27
CA GLY A 80 -7.43 5.79 -11.18
C GLY A 80 -6.40 6.75 -10.60
N GLY A 81 -5.13 6.32 -10.60
CA GLY A 81 -4.00 7.01 -9.95
C GLY A 81 -3.80 8.49 -10.28
N GLY A 82 -3.95 8.91 -11.54
CA GLY A 82 -3.66 10.30 -11.93
C GLY A 82 -4.69 11.31 -11.38
N GLY A 83 -5.98 11.00 -11.55
CA GLY A 83 -7.06 11.87 -11.07
C GLY A 83 -7.24 11.79 -9.56
N SER A 84 -6.98 10.64 -8.96
CA SER A 84 -7.06 10.47 -7.51
C SER A 84 -5.99 11.30 -6.80
N MET A 85 -4.73 11.28 -7.25
CA MET A 85 -3.67 12.11 -6.65
C MET A 85 -3.95 13.61 -6.76
N MET A 86 -4.49 14.09 -7.87
CA MET A 86 -4.87 15.50 -8.02
C MET A 86 -5.96 15.92 -7.01
N ASN A 87 -6.94 15.04 -6.76
CA ASN A 87 -7.96 15.31 -5.75
C ASN A 87 -7.39 15.30 -4.33
N MET A 88 -6.44 14.42 -4.02
CA MET A 88 -5.75 14.42 -2.73
C MET A 88 -5.00 15.73 -2.50
N ASP A 89 -4.27 16.22 -3.49
CA ASP A 89 -3.57 17.51 -3.41
C ASP A 89 -4.54 18.66 -3.13
N ALA A 90 -5.72 18.66 -3.77
CA ALA A 90 -6.74 19.67 -3.51
C ALA A 90 -7.27 19.61 -2.07
N LEU A 91 -7.47 18.41 -1.52
CA LEU A 91 -7.95 18.21 -0.14
C LEU A 91 -6.90 18.64 0.89
N VAL A 92 -5.63 18.28 0.67
CA VAL A 92 -4.51 18.72 1.51
C VAL A 92 -4.37 20.23 1.47
N ASN A 93 -4.45 20.85 0.28
CA ASN A 93 -4.43 22.31 0.12
C ASN A 93 -5.62 23.01 0.82
N ALA A 94 -6.77 22.33 0.97
CA ALA A 94 -7.91 22.81 1.74
C ALA A 94 -7.75 22.65 3.27
N GLY A 95 -6.60 22.13 3.73
CA GLY A 95 -6.32 21.88 5.14
C GLY A 95 -7.01 20.63 5.70
N LEU A 96 -7.39 19.70 4.83
CA LEU A 96 -7.88 18.39 5.24
C LEU A 96 -6.70 17.41 5.31
N ARG A 97 -6.81 16.44 6.21
CA ARG A 97 -5.89 15.31 6.31
C ARG A 97 -6.60 14.07 5.77
N ILE A 98 -5.85 13.18 5.15
CA ILE A 98 -6.38 12.00 4.50
C ILE A 98 -6.14 10.79 5.42
N ALA A 99 -7.20 10.07 5.79
CA ALA A 99 -7.14 8.88 6.64
C ALA A 99 -6.50 7.70 5.91
N ASP A 100 -6.93 7.48 4.68
CA ASP A 100 -6.59 6.36 3.84
C ASP A 100 -6.64 6.77 2.38
N PHE A 101 -5.92 6.02 1.56
CA PHE A 101 -6.02 6.10 0.12
C PHE A 101 -6.43 4.75 -0.41
N VAL A 102 -7.58 4.75 -1.07
CA VAL A 102 -8.14 3.57 -1.72
C VAL A 102 -8.24 3.84 -3.21
N ASP A 103 -7.60 3.01 -4.03
CA ASP A 103 -7.75 3.05 -5.49
C ASP A 103 -8.34 1.73 -6.00
N THR A 104 -9.46 1.85 -6.71
CA THR A 104 -10.09 0.73 -7.41
C THR A 104 -10.14 1.03 -8.90
N SER A 105 -9.45 0.21 -9.70
CA SER A 105 -9.38 0.37 -11.16
C SER A 105 -9.40 -0.99 -11.88
N GLY A 106 -9.67 -1.01 -13.19
CA GLY A 106 -9.61 -2.25 -13.98
C GLY A 106 -10.80 -3.23 -13.83
N ASN A 107 -12.00 -2.72 -13.49
CA ASN A 107 -13.23 -3.50 -13.32
C ASN A 107 -13.13 -4.61 -12.24
N PRO A 108 -12.84 -4.24 -10.99
CA PRO A 108 -12.80 -5.21 -9.90
C PRO A 108 -14.21 -5.74 -9.60
N PRO A 109 -14.35 -7.02 -9.19
CA PRO A 109 -15.64 -7.58 -8.82
C PRO A 109 -16.27 -6.82 -7.64
N ALA A 110 -17.61 -6.78 -7.58
CA ALA A 110 -18.36 -6.04 -6.55
C ALA A 110 -17.98 -6.41 -5.10
N SER A 111 -17.56 -7.66 -4.87
CA SER A 111 -17.06 -8.12 -3.57
C SER A 111 -15.77 -7.41 -3.13
N LYS A 112 -14.94 -6.99 -4.09
CA LYS A 112 -13.69 -6.26 -3.85
C LYS A 112 -13.97 -4.80 -3.51
N VAL A 113 -14.91 -4.18 -4.22
CA VAL A 113 -15.39 -2.81 -3.95
C VAL A 113 -16.10 -2.72 -2.59
N TYR A 114 -16.89 -3.73 -2.22
CA TYR A 114 -17.55 -3.76 -0.91
C TYR A 114 -16.54 -3.84 0.25
N ARG A 115 -15.47 -4.63 0.08
CA ARG A 115 -14.38 -4.69 1.07
C ARG A 115 -13.58 -3.38 1.12
N ALA A 116 -13.42 -2.70 0.00
CA ALA A 116 -12.80 -1.37 -0.08
C ALA A 116 -13.54 -0.33 0.77
N GLY A 117 -14.86 -0.23 0.62
CA GLY A 117 -15.69 0.74 1.37
C GLY A 117 -15.90 0.39 2.84
N ALA A 118 -15.65 -0.85 3.26
CA ALA A 118 -15.70 -1.26 4.66
C ALA A 118 -14.36 -1.00 5.42
N SER A 119 -13.31 -0.61 4.70
CA SER A 119 -11.96 -0.40 5.22
C SER A 119 -11.60 1.09 5.40
N SER A 120 -12.50 2.00 4.97
CA SER A 120 -12.38 3.46 5.02
C SER A 120 -13.30 4.10 6.05
#